data_AF-A0A935R2Y5-F1
#
_entry.id   AF-A0A935R2Y5-F1
#
_cell.length_a   1.000
_cell.length_b   1.000
_cell.length_c   1.000
_cell.angle_alpha   90.00
_cell.angle_beta   90.00
_cell.angle_gamma   90.00
#
_symmetry.space_group_name_H-M   'P 1'
#
loop_
_entity.id
_entity.type
_entity.pdbx_description
1 polymer ?
#
loop_
_entity_poly.entity_id
_entity_poly.type
_entity_poly.pdbx_seq_one_letter_code
_entity_poly.pdbx_strand_id
1 'polypeptide(L)'
;MESRDLEQIDQFLGMVNKSSLLEYYELAADASGDDAEQAIKRRRGWAQGQQANPKFREEALWLIRNQALLRKVLVDERDDYVAEVNSRKVSREIDKLAPLAKGTMVTGVLTADAERFIHQEAADLGVPEDRVNELIEKLLAETGARRDVAPPDRTGAEQRAL
;
A
#
# COMPACT_ATOMS: atom_id res chain seq x y z
N MET A 1 -1.67 -12.76 -10.99
CA MET A 1 -0.51 -13.19 -10.17
C MET A 1 -0.82 -14.27 -9.15
N GLU A 2 0.05 -15.28 -9.00
CA GLU A 2 -0.11 -16.35 -8.01
C GLU A 2 0.48 -15.97 -6.63
N SER A 3 -0.14 -16.39 -5.52
CA SER A 3 0.36 -16.10 -4.15
C SER A 3 1.82 -16.55 -3.96
N ARG A 4 2.16 -17.71 -4.52
CA ARG A 4 3.50 -18.30 -4.45
C ARG A 4 4.57 -17.42 -5.10
N ASP A 5 4.22 -16.75 -6.21
CA ASP A 5 5.14 -15.86 -6.92
C ASP A 5 5.45 -14.63 -6.04
N LEU A 6 4.43 -14.05 -5.40
CA LEU A 6 4.58 -12.92 -4.49
C LEU A 6 5.40 -13.28 -3.26
N GLU A 7 5.13 -14.43 -2.62
CA GLU A 7 5.89 -14.91 -1.46
C GLU A 7 7.38 -15.07 -1.78
N GLN A 8 7.69 -15.62 -2.95
CA GLN A 8 9.07 -15.81 -3.38
C GLN A 8 9.77 -14.47 -3.65
N ILE A 9 9.05 -13.49 -4.21
CA ILE A 9 9.54 -12.13 -4.41
C ILE A 9 9.77 -11.44 -3.07
N ASP A 10 8.85 -11.58 -2.11
CA ASP A 10 8.94 -10.95 -0.80
C ASP A 10 10.14 -11.46 0.00
N GLN A 11 10.42 -12.78 -0.06
CA GLN A 11 11.63 -13.36 0.53
C GLN A 11 12.90 -12.76 -0.07
N PHE A 12 12.94 -12.60 -1.40
CA PHE A 12 14.07 -11.98 -2.09
C PHE A 12 14.24 -10.50 -1.70
N LEU A 13 13.14 -9.74 -1.70
CA LEU A 13 13.14 -8.32 -1.35
C LEU A 13 13.58 -8.09 0.10
N GLY A 14 13.18 -8.96 1.02
CA GLY A 14 13.67 -8.96 2.40
C GLY A 14 15.19 -9.17 2.50
N MET A 15 15.74 -10.11 1.73
CA MET A 15 17.19 -10.36 1.69
C MET A 15 17.99 -9.14 1.18
N VAL A 16 17.48 -8.41 0.20
CA VAL A 16 18.15 -7.22 -0.37
C VAL A 16 17.70 -5.90 0.27
N ASN A 17 16.87 -5.96 1.31
CA ASN A 17 16.30 -4.82 2.03
C ASN A 17 15.63 -3.79 1.09
N LYS A 18 14.73 -4.27 0.23
CA LYS A 18 13.94 -3.45 -0.69
C LYS A 18 12.44 -3.64 -0.44
N SER A 19 11.66 -2.61 -0.76
CA SER A 19 10.21 -2.62 -0.55
C SER A 19 9.42 -3.18 -1.73
N SER A 20 10.01 -3.21 -2.92
CA SER A 20 9.39 -3.72 -4.15
C SER A 20 10.45 -4.04 -5.21
N LEU A 21 10.09 -4.83 -6.22
CA LEU A 21 10.95 -5.04 -7.39
C LEU A 21 11.14 -3.74 -8.19
N LEU A 22 10.15 -2.84 -8.19
CA LEU A 22 10.27 -1.52 -8.82
C LEU A 22 11.42 -0.72 -8.18
N GLU A 23 11.47 -0.70 -6.84
CA GLU A 23 12.57 -0.06 -6.11
C GLU A 23 13.91 -0.75 -6.37
N TYR A 24 13.94 -2.09 -6.37
CA TYR A 24 15.16 -2.86 -6.58
C TYR A 24 15.76 -2.67 -7.98
N TYR A 25 14.91 -2.58 -9.01
CA TYR A 25 15.33 -2.35 -10.40
C TYR A 25 15.41 -0.86 -10.78
N GLU A 26 15.10 0.05 -9.85
CA GLU A 26 15.05 1.49 -10.09
C GLU A 26 14.09 1.87 -11.23
N LEU A 27 12.95 1.19 -11.29
CA LEU A 27 11.90 1.41 -12.29
C LEU A 27 10.81 2.33 -11.74
N ALA A 28 10.42 3.34 -12.51
CA ALA A 28 9.20 4.07 -12.27
C ALA A 28 7.97 3.17 -12.46
N ALA A 29 6.86 3.48 -11.80
CA ALA A 29 5.63 2.68 -11.91
C ALA A 29 5.09 2.65 -13.36
N ASP A 30 5.22 3.77 -14.07
CA ASP A 30 4.84 3.99 -15.47
C ASP A 30 5.93 3.63 -16.49
N ALA A 31 7.05 3.05 -16.06
CA ALA A 31 8.12 2.63 -16.98
C ALA A 31 7.60 1.61 -18.01
N SER A 32 8.11 1.70 -19.23
CA SER A 32 7.67 0.83 -20.33
C SER A 32 8.11 -0.62 -20.12
N GLY A 33 7.43 -1.55 -20.82
CA GLY A 33 7.83 -2.96 -20.84
C GLY A 33 9.25 -3.17 -21.37
N ASP A 34 9.65 -2.38 -22.38
CA ASP A 34 11.01 -2.41 -22.93
C ASP A 34 12.06 -1.97 -21.90
N ASP A 35 11.77 -0.94 -21.11
CA ASP A 35 12.65 -0.49 -20.02
C ASP A 35 12.81 -1.56 -18.94
N ALA A 36 11.70 -2.23 -18.59
CA ALA A 36 11.71 -3.34 -17.64
C ALA A 36 12.53 -4.53 -18.16
N GLU A 37 12.38 -4.91 -19.43
CA GLU A 37 13.18 -5.95 -20.07
C GLU A 37 14.68 -5.61 -20.06
N GLN A 38 15.03 -4.37 -20.39
CA GLN A 38 16.42 -3.92 -20.34
C GLN A 38 16.98 -3.94 -18.92
N ALA A 39 16.20 -3.52 -17.92
CA ALA A 39 16.60 -3.56 -16.52
C ALA A 39 16.86 -5.01 -16.05
N ILE A 40 15.97 -5.94 -16.38
CA ILE A 40 16.13 -7.38 -16.11
C ILE A 40 17.41 -7.91 -16.77
N LYS A 41 17.61 -7.61 -18.06
CA LYS A 41 18.79 -8.06 -18.81
C LYS A 41 20.09 -7.53 -18.21
N ARG A 42 20.16 -6.24 -17.88
CA ARG A 42 21.33 -5.62 -17.23
C ARG A 42 21.62 -6.28 -15.89
N ARG A 43 20.60 -6.47 -15.05
CA ARG A 43 20.77 -7.08 -13.73
C ARG A 43 21.18 -8.54 -13.80
N ARG A 44 20.68 -9.29 -14.79
CA ARG A 44 21.13 -10.66 -15.07
C ARG A 44 22.61 -10.71 -15.43
N GLY A 45 23.09 -9.80 -16.29
CA GLY A 45 24.51 -9.72 -16.64
C GLY A 45 25.39 -9.45 -15.42
N TRP A 46 24.97 -8.52 -14.56
CA TRP A 46 25.63 -8.30 -13.26
C TRP A 46 25.63 -9.57 -12.39
N ALA A 47 24.49 -10.23 -12.24
CA ALA A 47 24.35 -11.44 -11.43
C ALA A 47 25.28 -12.57 -11.90
N GLN A 48 25.39 -12.76 -13.22
CA GLN A 48 26.32 -13.75 -13.80
C GLN A 48 27.78 -13.48 -13.43
N GLY A 49 28.19 -12.22 -13.35
CA GLY A 49 29.52 -11.83 -12.87
C GLY A 49 29.70 -11.98 -11.36
N GLN A 50 28.62 -11.87 -10.58
CA GLN A 50 28.67 -11.92 -9.11
C GLN A 50 28.39 -13.30 -8.50
N GLN A 51 27.99 -14.31 -9.27
CA GLN A 51 27.62 -15.62 -8.73
C GLN A 51 28.73 -16.35 -7.95
N ALA A 52 29.99 -16.00 -8.19
CA ALA A 52 31.15 -16.52 -7.45
C ALA A 52 31.57 -15.63 -6.26
N ASN A 53 31.05 -14.41 -6.16
CA ASN A 53 31.37 -13.47 -5.10
C ASN A 53 30.56 -13.80 -3.84
N PRO A 54 31.18 -14.20 -2.72
CA PRO A 54 30.45 -14.59 -1.51
C PRO A 54 29.49 -13.52 -0.99
N LYS A 55 29.81 -12.24 -1.18
CA LYS A 55 28.97 -11.12 -0.72
C LYS A 55 27.62 -11.05 -1.43
N PHE A 56 27.56 -11.41 -2.71
CA PHE A 56 26.38 -11.24 -3.57
C PHE A 56 25.86 -12.57 -4.13
N ARG A 57 26.44 -13.70 -3.69
CA ARG A 57 26.18 -15.01 -4.27
C ARG A 57 24.72 -15.39 -4.22
N GLU A 58 24.05 -15.19 -3.09
CA GLU A 58 22.64 -15.56 -2.91
C GLU A 58 21.72 -14.72 -3.81
N GLU A 59 21.91 -13.40 -3.80
CA GLU A 59 21.20 -12.47 -4.68
C GLU A 59 21.40 -12.84 -6.17
N ALA A 60 22.65 -13.03 -6.59
CA ALA A 60 22.99 -13.38 -7.96
C ALA A 60 22.35 -14.71 -8.40
N LEU A 61 22.44 -15.75 -7.55
CA LEU A 61 21.86 -17.05 -7.86
C LEU A 61 20.34 -17.00 -7.93
N TRP A 62 19.70 -16.22 -7.05
CA TRP A 62 18.24 -16.04 -7.10
C TRP A 62 17.82 -15.36 -8.40
N LEU A 63 18.48 -14.26 -8.78
CA LEU A 63 18.18 -13.55 -10.03
C LEU A 63 18.35 -14.44 -11.25
N ILE A 64 19.42 -15.23 -11.32
CA ILE A 64 19.69 -16.12 -12.45
C ILE A 64 18.61 -17.19 -12.59
N ARG A 65 18.16 -17.79 -11.47
CA ARG A 65 17.15 -18.85 -11.48
C ARG A 65 15.75 -18.33 -11.78
N ASN A 66 15.42 -17.11 -11.35
CA ASN A 66 14.06 -16.58 -11.37
C ASN A 66 13.80 -15.59 -12.51
N GLN A 67 14.53 -15.69 -13.63
CA GLN A 67 14.35 -14.80 -14.79
C GLN A 67 12.94 -14.86 -15.37
N ALA A 68 12.33 -16.05 -15.44
CA ALA A 68 10.96 -16.19 -15.94
C ALA A 68 9.95 -15.49 -15.03
N LEU A 69 10.09 -15.65 -13.71
CA LEU A 69 9.26 -14.96 -12.71
C LEU A 69 9.43 -13.44 -12.80
N LEU A 70 10.67 -12.96 -12.90
CA LEU A 70 10.94 -11.52 -13.03
C LEU A 70 10.31 -10.92 -14.29
N ARG A 71 10.39 -11.62 -15.43
CA ARG A 71 9.73 -11.19 -16.67
C ARG A 71 8.20 -11.23 -16.54
N LYS A 72 7.66 -12.32 -16.00
CA LYS A 72 6.23 -12.46 -15.72
C LYS A 72 5.71 -11.27 -14.92
N VAL A 73 6.42 -10.89 -13.85
CA VAL A 73 5.94 -9.86 -12.92
C VAL A 73 6.20 -8.43 -13.39
N LEU A 74 7.35 -8.15 -14.00
CA LEU A 74 7.72 -6.77 -14.38
C LEU A 74 7.33 -6.40 -15.82
N VAL A 75 6.96 -7.38 -16.64
CA VAL A 75 6.60 -7.20 -18.06
C VAL A 75 5.20 -7.71 -18.33
N ASP A 76 4.93 -9.00 -18.10
CA ASP A 76 3.68 -9.62 -18.57
C ASP A 76 2.46 -9.29 -17.66
N GLU A 77 2.65 -9.27 -16.34
CA GLU A 77 1.65 -9.00 -15.30
C GLU A 77 1.99 -7.72 -14.51
N ARG A 78 2.59 -6.74 -15.19
CA ARG A 78 3.11 -5.53 -14.55
C ARG A 78 2.04 -4.71 -13.82
N ASP A 79 0.90 -4.49 -14.46
CA ASP A 79 -0.18 -3.67 -13.90
C ASP A 79 -0.72 -4.30 -12.61
N ASP A 80 -0.89 -5.62 -12.59
CA ASP A 80 -1.27 -6.38 -11.41
C ASP A 80 -0.23 -6.21 -10.28
N TYR A 81 1.05 -6.27 -10.61
CA TYR A 81 2.12 -6.09 -9.62
C TYR A 81 2.16 -4.66 -9.05
N VAL A 82 2.02 -3.65 -9.91
CA VAL A 82 1.97 -2.23 -9.49
C VAL A 82 0.77 -2.00 -8.57
N ALA A 83 -0.40 -2.54 -8.92
CA ALA A 83 -1.59 -2.46 -8.09
C ALA A 83 -1.36 -3.12 -6.71
N GLU A 84 -0.72 -4.28 -6.67
CA GLU A 84 -0.38 -4.97 -5.42
C GLU A 84 0.61 -4.17 -4.55
N VAL A 85 1.67 -3.61 -5.15
CA VAL A 85 2.65 -2.76 -4.45
C VAL A 85 1.96 -1.53 -3.86
N ASN A 86 1.06 -0.90 -4.62
CA ASN A 86 0.28 0.24 -4.14
C ASN A 86 -0.69 -0.14 -3.02
N SER A 87 -1.41 -1.26 -3.16
CA SER A 87 -2.32 -1.79 -2.14
C SER A 87 -1.59 -2.05 -0.81
N ARG A 88 -0.40 -2.66 -0.86
CA ARG A 88 0.46 -2.90 0.31
C ARG A 88 0.98 -1.61 0.92
N LYS A 89 1.34 -0.62 0.10
CA LYS A 89 1.74 0.71 0.58
C LYS A 89 0.58 1.36 1.34
N VAL A 90 -0.60 1.42 0.73
CA VAL A 90 -1.81 1.99 1.34
C VAL A 90 -2.15 1.26 2.65
N SER A 91 -2.09 -0.07 2.67
CA SER A 91 -2.36 -0.86 3.87
C SER A 91 -1.40 -0.51 5.02
N ARG A 92 -0.11 -0.34 4.74
CA ARG A 92 0.87 0.09 5.76
C ARG A 92 0.60 1.49 6.31
N GLU A 93 0.16 2.42 5.47
CA GLU A 93 -0.19 3.77 5.92
C GLU A 93 -1.49 3.76 6.75
N ILE A 94 -2.47 2.93 6.36
CA ILE A 94 -3.68 2.68 7.16
C ILE A 94 -3.32 2.12 8.55
N ASP A 95 -2.40 1.17 8.63
CA ASP A 95 -1.96 0.58 9.90
C ASP A 95 -1.31 1.62 10.83
N LYS A 96 -0.63 2.63 10.28
CA LYS A 96 -0.09 3.75 11.05
C LYS A 96 -1.17 4.74 11.48
N LEU A 97 -2.19 4.95 10.64
CA LEU A 97 -3.29 5.88 10.91
C LEU A 97 -4.26 5.31 11.96
N ALA A 98 -4.46 3.99 12.00
CA ALA A 98 -5.46 3.35 12.84
C ALA A 98 -5.34 3.68 14.36
N PRO A 99 -4.15 3.69 14.99
CA PRO A 99 -4.01 4.09 16.39
C PRO A 99 -4.41 5.54 16.66
N LEU A 100 -4.07 6.45 15.74
CA LEU A 100 -4.43 7.87 15.85
C LEU A 100 -5.94 8.04 15.74
N ALA A 101 -6.56 7.43 14.73
CA ALA A 101 -8.01 7.45 14.54
C ALA A 101 -8.73 6.88 15.77
N LYS A 102 -8.27 5.75 16.29
CA LYS A 102 -8.81 5.14 17.51
C LYS A 102 -8.69 6.06 18.74
N GLY A 103 -7.59 6.81 18.85
CA GLY A 103 -7.39 7.81 19.91
C GLY A 103 -8.46 8.90 19.94
N THR A 104 -8.95 9.32 18.77
CA THR A 104 -10.03 10.33 18.69
C THR A 104 -11.38 9.81 19.19
N MET A 105 -11.58 8.49 19.20
CA MET A 105 -12.85 7.84 19.56
C MET A 105 -12.90 7.39 21.04
N VAL A 106 -11.87 7.68 21.85
CA VAL A 106 -11.77 7.23 23.25
C VAL A 106 -12.95 7.71 24.11
N THR A 107 -13.53 8.85 23.78
CA THR A 107 -14.71 9.41 24.49
C THR A 107 -16.03 8.78 24.07
N GLY A 108 -16.01 7.83 23.12
CA GLY A 108 -17.20 7.16 22.58
C GLY A 108 -17.93 7.97 21.50
N VAL A 109 -17.39 9.12 21.08
CA VAL A 109 -17.96 9.97 20.03
C VAL A 109 -16.88 10.40 19.05
N LEU A 110 -17.12 10.20 17.76
CA LEU A 110 -16.33 10.79 16.68
C LEU A 110 -16.95 12.14 16.29
N THR A 111 -16.28 13.23 16.65
CA THR A 111 -16.73 14.59 16.29
C THR A 111 -16.38 14.91 14.83
N ALA A 112 -17.08 15.88 14.24
CA ALA A 112 -16.78 16.34 12.88
C ALA A 112 -15.34 16.89 12.76
N ASP A 113 -14.81 17.53 13.80
CA ASP A 113 -13.41 17.99 13.83
C ASP A 113 -12.41 16.84 13.82
N ALA A 114 -12.68 15.79 14.61
CA ALA A 114 -11.84 14.60 14.65
C ALA A 114 -11.87 13.82 13.32
N GLU A 115 -13.05 13.68 12.71
CA GLU A 115 -13.19 13.05 11.40
C GLU A 115 -12.43 13.83 10.33
N ARG A 116 -12.57 15.16 10.28
CA ARG A 116 -11.78 16.03 9.39
C ARG A 116 -10.27 15.87 9.62
N PHE A 117 -9.83 15.80 10.86
CA PHE A 117 -8.43 15.59 11.20
C PHE A 117 -7.92 14.24 10.68
N ILE A 118 -8.68 13.15 10.84
CA ILE A 118 -8.32 11.83 10.29
C ILE A 118 -8.20 11.88 8.75
N HIS A 119 -9.15 12.54 8.07
CA HIS A 119 -9.08 12.70 6.61
C HIS A 119 -7.87 13.52 6.16
N GLN A 120 -7.50 14.57 6.90
CA GLN A 120 -6.31 15.37 6.59
C GLN A 120 -5.02 14.54 6.76
N GLU A 121 -4.86 13.86 7.89
CA GLU A 121 -3.69 13.00 8.13
C GLU A 121 -3.61 11.87 7.09
N ALA A 122 -4.75 11.29 6.71
CA ALA A 122 -4.78 10.28 5.66
C ALA A 122 -4.37 10.83 4.28
N ALA A 123 -4.79 12.04 3.94
CA ALA A 123 -4.41 12.70 2.70
C ALA A 123 -2.89 12.97 2.65
N ASP A 124 -2.30 13.39 3.77
CA ASP A 124 -0.85 13.61 3.89
C ASP A 124 -0.05 12.31 3.75
N LEU A 125 -0.63 11.18 4.15
CA LEU A 125 -0.09 9.83 3.95
C LEU A 125 -0.38 9.24 2.55
N GLY A 126 -1.20 9.93 1.74
CA GLY A 126 -1.61 9.47 0.41
C GLY A 126 -2.56 8.27 0.44
N VAL A 127 -3.35 8.12 1.51
CA VAL A 127 -4.38 7.08 1.64
C VAL A 127 -5.66 7.56 0.93
N PRO A 128 -6.23 6.77 0.01
CA PRO A 128 -7.49 7.10 -0.67
C PRO A 128 -8.67 7.26 0.31
N GLU A 129 -9.54 8.24 0.05
CA GLU A 129 -10.64 8.62 0.95
C GLU A 129 -11.62 7.48 1.24
N ASP A 130 -11.93 6.63 0.27
CA ASP A 130 -12.73 5.42 0.42
C ASP A 130 -12.12 4.47 1.47
N ARG A 131 -10.80 4.30 1.43
CA ARG A 131 -10.07 3.47 2.41
C ARG A 131 -10.07 4.08 3.81
N VAL A 132 -10.08 5.40 3.92
CA VAL A 132 -10.22 6.12 5.19
C VAL A 132 -11.62 5.90 5.77
N ASN A 133 -12.64 6.03 4.93
CA ASN A 133 -14.03 5.79 5.34
C ASN A 133 -14.23 4.36 5.83
N GLU A 134 -13.71 3.36 5.11
CA GLU A 134 -13.72 1.97 5.56
C GLU A 134 -13.03 1.76 6.91
N LEU A 135 -11.87 2.41 7.12
CA LEU A 135 -11.16 2.38 8.41
C LEU A 135 -12.03 2.99 9.53
N ILE A 136 -12.65 4.14 9.29
CA ILE A 136 -13.49 4.83 10.28
C ILE A 136 -14.68 3.94 10.66
N GLU A 137 -15.40 3.39 9.68
CA GLU A 137 -16.55 2.50 9.95
C GLU A 137 -16.13 1.28 10.77
N LYS A 138 -14.99 0.67 10.41
CA LYS A 138 -14.43 -0.46 11.15
C LYS A 138 -14.13 -0.06 12.60
N LEU A 139 -13.47 1.08 12.83
CA LEU A 139 -13.12 1.53 14.18
C LEU A 139 -14.34 1.92 15.02
N LEU A 140 -15.36 2.53 14.41
CA LEU A 140 -16.64 2.82 15.09
C LEU A 140 -17.31 1.52 15.54
N ALA A 141 -17.35 0.51 14.68
CA ALA A 141 -17.89 -0.81 15.02
C ALA A 141 -17.09 -1.52 16.12
N GLU A 142 -15.76 -1.44 16.08
CA GLU A 142 -14.86 -2.06 17.08
C GLU A 142 -14.90 -1.36 18.45
N THR A 143 -15.04 -0.03 18.47
CA THR A 143 -15.01 0.76 19.72
C THR A 143 -16.40 0.99 20.32
N GLY A 144 -17.47 0.79 19.54
CA GLY A 144 -18.83 1.16 19.91
C GLY A 144 -19.07 2.67 19.94
N ALA A 145 -18.13 3.47 19.43
CA ALA A 145 -18.27 4.91 19.32
C ALA A 145 -19.34 5.29 18.29
N ARG A 146 -19.91 6.49 18.43
CA ARG A 146 -20.93 7.01 17.50
C ARG A 146 -20.40 8.23 16.78
N ARG A 147 -20.78 8.43 15.52
CA ARG A 147 -20.59 9.74 14.87
C ARG A 147 -21.48 10.77 15.53
N ASP A 148 -20.92 11.96 15.76
CA ASP A 148 -21.68 13.14 16.11
C ASP A 148 -22.44 13.65 14.88
N VAL A 149 -23.53 12.96 14.56
CA VAL A 149 -24.46 13.42 13.53
C VAL A 149 -25.26 14.54 14.17
N ALA A 150 -24.94 15.79 13.79
CA ALA A 150 -25.74 16.94 14.21
C ALA A 150 -27.23 16.60 14.00
N PRO A 151 -28.09 16.76 15.04
CA PRO A 151 -29.50 16.47 14.88
C PRO A 151 -30.06 17.29 13.72
N PRO A 152 -30.95 16.70 12.88
CA PRO A 152 -31.56 17.46 11.79
C PRO A 152 -32.22 18.71 12.38
N ASP A 153 -31.85 19.87 11.83
CA ASP A 153 -32.35 21.18 12.21
C ASP A 153 -33.86 21.12 12.43
N ARG A 154 -34.30 21.18 13.70
CA ARG A 154 -35.73 21.21 14.07
C ARG A 154 -36.35 22.59 13.84
N THR A 155 -35.65 23.48 13.15
CA THR A 155 -35.96 24.90 12.99
C THR A 155 -37.07 25.17 11.97
N GLY A 156 -37.61 24.14 11.30
CA GLY A 156 -38.66 24.27 10.28
C GLY A 156 -40.09 23.90 10.71
N ALA A 157 -40.32 23.35 11.91
CA ALA A 157 -41.62 22.77 12.27
C ALA A 157 -42.61 23.73 12.97
N GLU A 158 -42.16 24.88 13.48
CA GLU A 158 -43.03 25.79 14.26
C GLU A 158 -43.66 26.95 13.45
N GLN A 159 -43.40 27.09 12.15
CA GLN A 159 -43.98 28.17 11.34
C GLN A 159 -45.26 27.80 10.56
N ARG A 160 -45.88 26.64 10.81
CA ARG A 160 -47.17 26.25 10.18
C ARG A 160 -48.35 26.20 11.15
N ALA A 161 -48.30 26.99 12.22
CA ALA A 161 -49.39 27.12 13.17
C ALA A 161 -49.68 28.58 13.54
N LEU A 162 -49.81 29.48 12.56
CA LEU A 162 -50.46 30.77 12.71
C LEU A 162 -51.21 31.14 11.42
#